data_AF-A0A401QH02-F1
#
_entry.id   AF-A0A401QH02-F1
#
_cell.length_a   1.000
_cell.length_b   1.000
_cell.length_c   1.000
_cell.angle_alpha   90.00
_cell.angle_beta   90.00
_cell.angle_gamma   90.00
#
_symmetry.space_group_name_H-M   'P 1'
#
loop_
_entity.id
_entity.type
_entity.pdbx_description
1 polymer ?
#
loop_
_entity_poly.entity_id
_entity_poly.type
_entity_poly.pdbx_seq_one_letter_code
_entity_poly.pdbx_strand_id
1 'polypeptide(L)'
;MGDPMALLRIVIGYVVQSSVYRAALVTLVSRFSETSICQARATVMLYDDANKKWVPAGTGPQVFSRVHIYHNPGNNTFRAVGRKMQPDQQVVINCAIAKGLKYNQATPSFHQWRDMRQVWGLNFGSKEDATLFANGMHHALEVLEGMASVG
;
A
#
# COMPACT_ATOMS: atom_id res chain seq x y z
N MET A 1 -11.59 -46.48 24.15
CA MET A 1 -11.92 -45.05 24.35
C MET A 1 -11.66 -44.33 23.03
N GLY A 2 -12.71 -43.86 22.35
CA GLY A 2 -12.56 -43.11 21.09
C GLY A 2 -12.00 -41.71 21.36
N ASP A 3 -11.12 -41.23 20.48
CA ASP A 3 -10.51 -39.90 20.58
C ASP A 3 -11.60 -38.82 20.49
N PRO A 4 -11.92 -38.09 21.58
CA PRO A 4 -12.93 -37.04 21.57
C PRO A 4 -12.55 -35.85 20.67
N MET A 5 -11.27 -35.74 20.28
CA MET A 5 -10.78 -34.70 19.36
C MET A 5 -10.87 -35.11 17.89
N ALA A 6 -11.15 -36.38 17.58
CA ALA A 6 -11.35 -36.84 16.21
C ALA A 6 -12.59 -36.20 15.57
N LEU A 7 -13.69 -36.10 16.33
CA LEU A 7 -14.91 -35.42 15.90
C LEU A 7 -14.69 -33.92 15.69
N LEU A 8 -13.94 -33.26 16.58
CA LEU A 8 -13.61 -31.84 16.43
C LEU A 8 -12.75 -31.58 15.18
N ARG A 9 -11.75 -32.44 14.90
CA ARG A 9 -10.92 -32.37 13.69
C ARG A 9 -11.72 -32.61 12.42
N ILE A 10 -12.67 -33.56 12.44
CA ILE A 10 -13.57 -33.84 11.33
C ILE A 10 -14.52 -32.66 11.10
N VAL A 11 -15.11 -32.09 12.15
CA VAL A 11 -16.02 -30.94 12.04
C VAL A 11 -15.28 -29.70 11.54
N ILE A 12 -14.07 -29.40 12.05
CA ILE A 12 -13.24 -28.30 11.54
C ILE A 12 -12.87 -28.55 10.07
N GLY A 13 -12.46 -29.77 9.71
CA GLY A 13 -12.14 -30.13 8.33
C GLY A 13 -13.33 -30.01 7.37
N TYR A 14 -14.53 -30.43 7.81
CA TYR A 14 -15.76 -30.37 7.03
C TYR A 14 -16.29 -28.95 6.87
N VAL A 15 -16.18 -28.14 7.93
CA VAL A 15 -16.47 -26.69 7.90
C VAL A 15 -15.52 -26.01 6.91
N VAL A 16 -14.22 -26.32 6.88
CA VAL A 16 -13.27 -25.74 5.93
C VAL A 16 -13.47 -26.23 4.48
N GLN A 17 -13.96 -27.46 4.27
CA GLN A 17 -14.28 -28.02 2.95
C GLN A 17 -15.61 -27.51 2.37
N SER A 18 -16.53 -27.03 3.21
CA SER A 18 -17.80 -26.47 2.74
C SER A 18 -17.57 -25.14 2.02
N SER A 19 -18.07 -25.07 0.78
CA SER A 19 -17.98 -23.89 -0.08
C SER A 19 -18.57 -22.63 0.57
N VAL A 20 -19.56 -22.79 1.45
CA VAL A 20 -20.22 -21.70 2.17
C VAL A 20 -19.30 -21.08 3.22
N TYR A 21 -18.64 -21.89 4.04
CA TYR A 21 -17.70 -21.39 5.05
C TYR A 21 -16.40 -20.89 4.41
N ARG A 22 -15.94 -21.51 3.32
CA ARG A 22 -14.84 -20.98 2.50
C ARG A 22 -15.22 -19.61 1.92
N ALA A 23 -16.43 -19.44 1.38
CA ALA A 23 -16.90 -18.16 0.87
C ALA A 23 -17.08 -17.11 1.99
N ALA A 24 -17.59 -17.51 3.15
CA ALA A 24 -17.73 -16.64 4.32
C ALA A 24 -16.37 -16.21 4.87
N LEU A 25 -15.40 -17.13 4.99
CA LEU A 25 -14.02 -16.84 5.38
C LEU A 25 -13.31 -15.96 4.35
N VAL A 26 -13.44 -16.24 3.05
CA VAL A 26 -12.88 -15.37 1.99
C VAL A 26 -13.48 -13.98 2.04
N THR A 27 -14.80 -13.87 2.26
CA THR A 27 -15.49 -12.58 2.41
C THR A 27 -15.05 -11.86 3.67
N LEU A 28 -14.92 -12.56 4.80
CA LEU A 28 -14.49 -11.99 6.07
C LEU A 28 -13.03 -11.53 6.02
N VAL A 29 -12.12 -12.36 5.49
CA VAL A 29 -10.72 -12.02 5.27
C VAL A 29 -10.59 -10.85 4.30
N SER A 30 -11.40 -10.82 3.23
CA SER A 30 -11.44 -9.69 2.28
C SER A 30 -11.86 -8.37 2.95
N ARG A 31 -12.87 -8.40 3.83
CA ARG A 31 -13.34 -7.22 4.58
C ARG A 31 -12.29 -6.62 5.52
N PHE A 32 -11.29 -7.39 5.95
CA PHE A 32 -10.19 -6.90 6.79
C PHE A 32 -8.85 -6.79 6.05
N SER A 33 -8.79 -7.23 4.79
CA SER A 33 -7.60 -7.14 3.97
C SER A 33 -7.48 -5.77 3.34
N GLU A 34 -6.24 -5.30 3.20
CA GLU A 34 -6.00 -4.04 2.52
C GLU A 34 -6.33 -4.15 1.03
N THR A 35 -6.97 -3.12 0.48
CA THR A 35 -7.34 -3.05 -0.93
C THR A 35 -6.54 -1.95 -1.63
N SER A 36 -6.11 -2.21 -2.86
CA SER A 36 -5.40 -1.20 -3.66
C SER A 36 -6.42 -0.23 -4.23
N ILE A 37 -6.33 1.06 -3.90
CA ILE A 37 -7.22 2.09 -4.44
C ILE A 37 -6.68 2.75 -5.72
N CYS A 38 -5.37 2.71 -5.93
CA CYS A 38 -4.74 3.09 -7.18
C CYS A 38 -3.44 2.31 -7.41
N GLN A 39 -3.01 2.23 -8.66
CA GLN A 39 -1.74 1.63 -9.07
C GLN A 39 -1.10 2.51 -10.14
N ALA A 40 0.17 2.87 -9.97
CA ALA A 40 0.92 3.65 -10.94
C ALA A 40 2.32 3.05 -11.14
N ARG A 41 2.93 3.37 -12.28
CA ARG A 41 4.32 3.02 -12.56
C ARG A 41 5.25 4.22 -12.30
N ALA A 42 6.24 4.04 -11.42
CA ALA A 42 7.21 5.08 -11.09
C ALA A 42 8.55 4.49 -10.66
N THR A 43 9.66 5.20 -10.87
CA THR A 43 10.89 4.92 -10.12
C THR A 43 10.81 5.60 -8.76
N VAL A 44 11.23 4.88 -7.71
CA VAL A 44 11.17 5.37 -6.33
C VAL A 44 12.51 5.98 -5.95
N MET A 45 12.46 7.18 -5.38
CA MET A 45 13.60 7.99 -5.01
C MET A 45 13.55 8.33 -3.52
N LEU A 46 14.71 8.43 -2.90
CA LEU A 46 14.93 8.95 -1.56
C LEU A 46 15.70 10.26 -1.66
N TYR A 47 15.31 11.28 -0.91
CA TYR A 47 16.15 12.47 -0.77
C TYR A 47 17.26 12.19 0.24
N ASP A 48 18.51 12.36 -0.19
CA ASP A 48 19.70 12.34 0.63
C ASP A 48 19.98 13.76 1.13
N ASP A 49 19.58 14.04 2.37
CA ASP A 49 19.71 15.36 2.99
C ASP A 49 21.17 15.82 3.17
N ALA A 50 22.13 14.89 3.27
CA ALA A 50 23.54 15.22 3.44
C ALA A 50 24.16 15.70 2.12
N ASN A 51 23.83 15.02 1.02
CA ASN A 51 24.36 15.34 -0.31
C ASN A 51 23.43 16.21 -1.16
N LYS A 52 22.26 16.60 -0.62
CA LYS A 52 21.23 17.43 -1.27
C LYS A 52 20.79 16.91 -2.63
N LYS A 53 20.68 15.59 -2.77
CA LYS A 53 20.37 14.92 -4.05
C LYS A 53 19.33 13.82 -3.88
N TRP A 54 18.63 13.52 -4.96
CA TRP A 54 17.79 12.33 -5.04
C TRP A 54 18.64 11.11 -5.35
N VAL A 55 18.40 10.01 -4.64
CA VAL A 55 19.04 8.71 -4.88
C VAL A 55 17.97 7.64 -5.10
N PRO A 56 18.23 6.62 -5.95
CA PRO A 56 17.28 5.51 -6.12
C PRO A 56 17.01 4.77 -4.82
N ALA A 57 15.76 4.36 -4.60
CA ALA A 57 15.39 3.52 -3.47
C ALA A 57 15.71 2.02 -3.73
N GLY A 58 16.05 1.31 -2.66
CA GLY A 58 16.41 -0.11 -2.70
C GLY A 58 17.83 -0.37 -3.18
N THR A 59 18.12 -1.63 -3.51
CA THR A 59 19.45 -2.08 -3.93
C THR A 59 19.48 -2.40 -5.42
N GLY A 60 20.65 -2.33 -6.04
CA GLY A 60 20.82 -2.65 -7.46
C GLY A 60 20.31 -1.55 -8.41
N PRO A 61 20.12 -1.88 -9.70
CA PRO A 61 19.75 -0.89 -10.71
C PRO A 61 18.45 -0.16 -10.42
N GLN A 62 18.36 1.07 -10.91
CA GLN A 62 17.12 1.83 -10.91
C GLN A 62 16.21 1.30 -12.01
N VAL A 63 15.05 0.79 -11.62
CA VAL A 63 14.01 0.30 -12.52
C VAL A 63 12.65 0.82 -12.07
N PHE A 64 11.68 0.76 -12.96
CA PHE A 64 10.31 1.06 -12.60
C PHE A 64 9.81 0.14 -11.49
N SER A 65 9.02 0.70 -10.60
CA SER A 65 8.27 -0.01 -9.58
C SER A 65 6.79 0.11 -9.89
N ARG A 66 6.04 -0.93 -9.53
CA ARG A 66 4.59 -0.86 -9.44
C ARG A 66 4.26 -0.34 -8.05
N VAL A 67 3.72 0.87 -7.98
CA VAL A 67 3.41 1.57 -6.73
C VAL A 67 1.91 1.62 -6.55
N HIS A 68 1.45 1.13 -5.41
CA HIS A 68 0.06 1.10 -4.99
C HIS A 68 -0.14 2.06 -3.83
N ILE A 69 -1.35 2.61 -3.73
CA ILE A 69 -1.89 3.08 -2.46
C ILE A 69 -2.87 2.03 -1.97
N TYR A 70 -2.62 1.50 -0.78
CA TYR A 70 -3.49 0.54 -0.11
C TYR A 70 -4.33 1.23 0.95
N HIS A 71 -5.59 0.84 1.06
CA HIS A 71 -6.51 1.18 2.14
C HIS A 71 -6.81 -0.06 2.97
N ASN A 72 -6.62 0.05 4.29
CA ASN A 72 -7.07 -0.93 5.25
C ASN A 72 -8.37 -0.43 5.90
N PRO A 73 -9.54 -0.99 5.57
CA PRO A 73 -10.80 -0.52 6.12
C PRO A 73 -10.96 -0.85 7.61
N GLY A 74 -10.25 -1.86 8.13
CA GLY A 74 -10.38 -2.31 9.52
C GLY A 74 -9.84 -1.30 10.54
N ASN A 75 -8.81 -0.54 10.17
CA ASN A 75 -8.22 0.52 10.99
C ASN A 75 -8.27 1.90 10.32
N ASN A 76 -8.94 1.98 9.16
CA ASN A 76 -8.98 3.13 8.26
C ASN A 76 -7.60 3.76 7.98
N THR A 77 -6.58 2.94 7.77
CA THR A 77 -5.23 3.41 7.44
C THR A 77 -4.95 3.32 5.95
N PHE A 78 -4.05 4.19 5.48
CA PHE A 78 -3.55 4.18 4.12
C PHE A 78 -2.04 4.05 4.11
N ARG A 79 -1.51 3.37 3.08
CA ARG A 79 -0.06 3.28 2.86
C ARG A 79 0.31 3.20 1.39
N ALA A 80 1.42 3.83 1.03
CA ALA A 80 2.05 3.68 -0.28
C ALA A 80 3.01 2.48 -0.26
N VAL A 81 2.88 1.57 -1.21
CA VAL A 81 3.69 0.36 -1.32
C VAL A 81 4.18 0.21 -2.75
N GLY A 82 5.49 0.11 -2.93
CA GLY A 82 6.10 0.00 -4.25
C GLY A 82 7.07 -1.17 -4.30
N ARG A 83 6.93 -2.00 -5.33
CA ARG A 83 7.83 -3.11 -5.62
C ARG A 83 8.47 -2.92 -6.98
N LYS A 84 9.78 -3.13 -7.07
CA LYS A 84 10.49 -3.11 -8.36
C LYS A 84 9.84 -4.10 -9.32
N MET A 85 9.66 -3.69 -10.57
CA MET A 85 9.15 -4.53 -11.66
C MET A 85 10.26 -5.43 -12.20
N GLN A 86 10.78 -6.28 -11.32
CA GLN A 86 11.85 -7.25 -11.59
C GLN A 86 11.52 -8.57 -10.85
N PRO A 87 12.20 -9.69 -11.16
CA PRO A 87 11.81 -11.01 -10.66
C PRO A 87 11.71 -11.13 -9.13
N ASP A 88 12.60 -10.48 -8.37
CA ASP A 88 12.61 -10.52 -6.90
C ASP A 88 11.51 -9.67 -6.23
N GLN A 89 10.85 -8.79 -7.00
CA GLN A 89 9.84 -7.84 -6.55
C GLN A 89 10.22 -7.09 -5.25
N GLN A 90 11.48 -6.66 -5.16
CA GLN A 90 12.01 -5.93 -4.00
C GLN A 90 11.06 -4.79 -3.59
N VAL A 91 10.64 -4.79 -2.32
CA VAL A 91 9.89 -3.67 -1.73
C VAL A 91 10.85 -2.50 -1.56
N VAL A 92 10.55 -1.38 -2.21
CA VAL A 92 11.37 -0.16 -2.16
C VAL A 92 10.68 0.99 -1.44
N ILE A 93 9.36 0.90 -1.26
CA ILE A 93 8.59 1.79 -0.39
C ILE A 93 7.50 0.99 0.32
N ASN A 94 7.35 1.25 1.61
CA ASN A 94 6.25 0.82 2.46
C ASN A 94 6.02 1.92 3.49
N CYS A 95 5.34 2.98 3.07
CA CYS A 95 5.20 4.23 3.81
C CYS A 95 3.74 4.43 4.21
N ALA A 96 3.47 4.61 5.50
CA ALA A 96 2.16 5.04 5.96
C ALA A 96 1.83 6.44 5.41
N ILE A 97 0.60 6.65 4.98
CA ILE A 97 0.08 7.96 4.60
C ILE A 97 -0.64 8.49 5.83
N ALA A 98 0.02 9.42 6.54
CA ALA A 98 -0.51 9.98 7.77
C ALA A 98 -1.40 11.19 7.49
N LYS A 99 -2.36 11.44 8.38
CA LYS A 99 -3.16 12.66 8.38
C LYS A 99 -2.25 13.90 8.41
N GLY A 100 -2.56 14.90 7.60
CA GLY A 100 -1.80 16.15 7.51
C GLY A 100 -0.47 16.03 6.76
N LEU A 101 -0.16 14.86 6.18
CA LEU A 101 0.97 14.68 5.28
C LEU A 101 0.89 15.70 4.13
N LYS A 102 2.03 16.34 3.84
CA LYS A 102 2.15 17.32 2.77
C LYS A 102 2.63 16.64 1.50
N TYR A 103 1.68 16.35 0.62
CA TYR A 103 1.95 15.84 -0.72
C TYR A 103 2.21 17.00 -1.69
N ASN A 104 3.29 16.91 -2.46
CA ASN A 104 3.72 17.96 -3.38
C ASN A 104 3.98 17.38 -4.79
N GLN A 105 3.24 17.89 -5.78
CA GLN A 105 3.47 17.59 -7.19
C GLN A 105 4.51 18.55 -7.76
N ALA A 106 5.79 18.28 -7.48
CA ALA A 106 6.89 19.18 -7.83
C ALA A 106 7.02 19.41 -9.34
N THR A 107 6.70 18.40 -10.16
CA THR A 107 6.51 18.52 -11.61
C THR A 107 5.34 17.61 -12.05
N PRO A 108 4.84 17.70 -13.30
CA PRO A 108 3.78 16.81 -13.79
C PRO A 108 4.11 15.30 -13.78
N SER A 109 5.36 14.92 -13.57
CA SER A 109 5.78 13.51 -13.49
C SER A 109 6.67 13.22 -12.28
N PHE A 110 6.89 14.19 -11.39
CA PHE A 110 7.69 14.00 -10.19
C PHE A 110 6.96 14.53 -8.95
N HIS A 111 6.50 13.62 -8.11
CA HIS A 111 5.79 13.96 -6.88
C HIS A 111 6.60 13.52 -5.66
N GLN A 112 6.44 14.23 -4.55
CA GLN A 112 7.21 14.00 -3.34
C GLN A 112 6.39 14.27 -2.08
N TRP A 113 6.78 13.62 -0.98
CA TRP A 113 6.27 13.90 0.35
C TRP A 113 7.30 13.50 1.40
N ARG A 114 7.12 13.99 2.61
CA ARG A 114 7.98 13.68 3.76
C ARG A 114 7.19 12.89 4.80
N ASP A 115 7.78 11.82 5.30
CA ASP A 115 7.36 11.17 6.54
C ASP A 115 8.34 11.49 7.69
N MET A 116 8.18 10.86 8.85
CA MET A 116 9.04 11.10 10.02
C MET A 116 10.52 10.75 9.82
N ARG A 117 10.86 9.97 8.79
CA ARG A 117 12.20 9.39 8.58
C ARG A 117 12.82 9.78 7.24
N GLN A 118 12.00 10.02 6.22
CA GLN A 118 12.44 10.04 4.83
C GLN A 118 11.61 11.02 3.99
N VAL A 119 12.24 11.62 2.99
CA VAL A 119 11.52 12.23 1.86
C VAL A 119 11.46 11.24 0.72
N TRP A 120 10.25 10.91 0.33
CA TRP A 120 9.95 10.04 -0.79
C TRP A 120 9.75 10.87 -2.05
N GLY A 121 10.30 10.39 -3.15
CA GLY A 121 10.06 10.94 -4.49
C GLY A 121 9.62 9.82 -5.42
N LEU A 122 8.63 10.10 -6.26
CA LEU A 122 8.18 9.21 -7.33
C LEU A 122 8.36 9.91 -8.66
N ASN A 123 9.18 9.33 -9.54
CA ASN A 123 9.30 9.74 -10.93
C ASN A 123 8.46 8.81 -11.80
N PHE A 124 7.30 9.29 -12.25
CA PHE A 124 6.29 8.49 -12.93
C PHE A 124 6.66 8.19 -14.38
N GLY A 125 6.26 7.00 -14.85
CA GLY A 125 6.48 6.58 -16.22
C GLY A 125 5.63 7.32 -17.25
N SER A 126 4.56 8.00 -16.82
CA SER A 126 3.74 8.87 -17.65
C SER A 126 3.00 9.93 -16.81
N LYS A 127 2.39 10.93 -17.46
CA LYS A 127 1.55 11.94 -16.79
C LYS A 127 0.26 11.34 -16.26
N GLU A 128 -0.26 10.32 -16.95
CA GLU A 128 -1.47 9.59 -16.57
C GLU A 128 -1.23 8.79 -15.29
N ASP A 129 -0.09 8.10 -15.18
CA ASP A 129 0.36 7.43 -13.96
C ASP A 129 0.48 8.43 -12.79
N ALA A 130 1.07 9.60 -13.04
CA ALA A 130 1.23 10.65 -12.04
C ALA A 130 -0.12 11.18 -11.54
N THR A 131 -1.04 11.47 -12.47
CA THR A 131 -2.39 11.95 -12.17
C THR A 131 -3.20 10.91 -11.39
N LEU A 132 -3.15 9.64 -11.82
CA LEU A 132 -3.83 8.55 -11.15
C LEU A 132 -3.36 8.39 -9.69
N PHE A 133 -2.04 8.43 -9.47
CA PHE A 133 -1.47 8.35 -8.12
C PHE A 133 -1.83 9.57 -7.28
N ALA A 134 -1.78 10.78 -7.85
CA ALA A 134 -2.17 12.00 -7.15
C ALA A 134 -3.63 11.97 -6.68
N ASN A 135 -4.55 11.50 -7.53
CA ASN A 135 -5.96 11.33 -7.16
C ASN A 135 -6.14 10.34 -6.01
N GLY A 136 -5.43 9.20 -6.04
CA GLY A 136 -5.45 8.22 -4.95
C GLY A 136 -4.87 8.79 -3.64
N MET A 137 -3.82 9.58 -3.72
CA MET A 137 -3.20 10.24 -2.56
C MET A 137 -4.12 11.29 -1.95
N HIS A 138 -4.70 12.17 -2.77
CA HIS A 138 -5.66 13.18 -2.28
C HIS A 138 -6.88 12.53 -1.64
N HIS A 139 -7.44 11.50 -2.28
CA HIS A 139 -8.56 10.74 -1.69
C HIS A 139 -8.20 10.16 -0.31
N ALA A 140 -7.03 9.54 -0.17
CA ALA A 140 -6.56 9.02 1.11
C ALA A 140 -6.45 10.13 2.18
N LEU A 141 -5.90 11.29 1.82
CA LEU A 141 -5.74 12.43 2.73
C LEU A 141 -7.10 13.03 3.14
N GLU A 142 -8.03 13.19 2.21
CA GLU A 142 -9.39 13.66 2.49
C GLU A 142 -10.14 12.75 3.46
N VAL A 143 -10.05 11.43 3.27
CA VAL A 143 -10.66 10.45 4.19
C VAL A 143 -10.04 10.56 5.59
N LEU A 144 -8.72 10.71 5.68
CA LEU A 144 -8.01 10.85 6.96
C LEU A 144 -8.31 12.20 7.65
N GLU A 145 -8.55 13.26 6.89
CA GLU A 145 -8.95 14.57 7.40
C GLU A 145 -10.41 14.57 7.89
N GLY A 146 -11.32 13.92 7.16
CA GLY A 146 -12.74 13.80 7.51
C GLY A 146 -13.01 13.04 8.82
N MET A 147 -12.08 12.19 9.29
CA MET A 147 -12.17 11.58 10.63
C MET A 147 -12.02 12.59 11.77
N ALA A 148 -11.48 13.79 11.50
CA ALA A 148 -11.18 14.79 12.53
C ALA A 148 -12.40 15.56 13.02
N SER A 149 -13.48 15.60 12.25
CA SER A 149 -14.66 16.43 12.54
C SER A 149 -15.74 15.71 13.36
N VAL A 150 -15.50 14.45 13.76
CA VAL A 150 -16.43 13.63 14.56
C VAL A 150 -15.86 13.36 15.97
N GLY A 151 -14.94 14.21 16.45
CA GLY A 151 -14.34 14.14 17.78
C GLY A 151 -14.83 15.25 18.71
#